data_AF-A0A945V4G5-F1
#
_entry.id   AF-A0A945V4G5-F1
#
_cell.length_a   1.000
_cell.length_b   1.000
_cell.length_c   1.000
_cell.angle_alpha   90.00
_cell.angle_beta   90.00
_cell.angle_gamma   90.00
#
_symmetry.space_group_name_H-M   'P 1'
#
loop_
_entity.id
_entity.type
_entity.pdbx_description
1 polymer ?
#
loop_
_entity_poly.entity_id
_entity_poly.type
_entity_poly.pdbx_seq_one_letter_code
_entity_poly.pdbx_strand_id
1 'polypeptide(L)' 'MLFQLKILYPEIEPFESGYLKTHSSHQIYYEQVGNPHGQAVIFLHGGPGSGCN' A
#
# COMPACT_ATOMS: atom_id res chain seq x y z
N MET A 1 -23.96 25.05 -2.46
CA MET A 1 -23.66 23.61 -2.41
C MET A 1 -22.23 23.47 -1.89
N LEU A 2 -22.05 23.15 -0.61
CA LEU A 2 -20.72 23.00 -0.02
C LEU A 2 -20.17 21.64 -0.45
N PHE A 3 -19.09 21.62 -1.23
CA PHE A 3 -18.35 20.40 -1.50
C PHE A 3 -17.66 19.98 -0.20
N GLN A 4 -18.10 18.89 0.39
CA GLN A 4 -17.37 18.28 1.51
C GLN A 4 -16.13 17.60 0.94
N LEU A 5 -14.97 18.22 1.14
CA LEU A 5 -13.68 17.61 0.84
C LEU A 5 -13.54 16.36 1.72
N LYS A 6 -13.35 15.21 1.09
CA LYS A 6 -13.00 13.98 1.80
C LYS A 6 -11.57 14.11 2.30
N ILE A 7 -11.39 13.87 3.59
CA ILE A 7 -10.08 13.70 4.21
C ILE A 7 -9.65 12.23 4.14
N LEU A 8 -8.36 11.97 4.36
CA LEU A 8 -7.86 10.61 4.50
C LEU A 8 -8.49 9.91 5.70
N TYR A 9 -8.58 8.58 5.64
CA TYR A 9 -8.92 7.77 6.80
C TYR A 9 -7.84 7.89 7.88
N PRO A 10 -8.15 7.57 9.15
CA PRO A 10 -7.14 7.52 10.21
C PRO A 10 -5.96 6.61 9.82
N GLU A 11 -4.78 6.98 10.29
CA GLU A 11 -3.57 6.18 10.13
C GLU A 11 -3.75 4.82 10.81
N ILE A 12 -3.27 3.78 10.14
CA ILE A 12 -3.27 2.40 10.64
C ILE A 12 -1.98 1.72 10.22
N GLU A 13 -1.52 0.78 11.04
CA GLU A 13 -0.35 -0.03 10.73
C GLU A 13 -0.70 -1.16 9.76
N PRO A 14 0.26 -1.62 8.94
CA PRO A 14 0.14 -2.87 8.21
C PRO A 14 -0.10 -4.05 9.15
N PHE A 15 -0.97 -4.98 8.74
CA PHE A 15 -1.12 -6.24 9.47
C PHE A 15 -0.08 -7.29 9.03
N GLU A 16 0.54 -7.09 7.86
CA GLU A 16 1.62 -7.92 7.34
C GLU A 16 2.57 -7.07 6.50
N SER A 17 3.86 -7.34 6.58
CA SER A 17 4.87 -6.78 5.69
C SER A 17 5.93 -7.83 5.37
N GLY A 18 6.61 -7.67 4.23
CA GLY A 18 7.63 -8.62 3.83
C GLY A 18 8.33 -8.28 2.53
N TYR A 19 9.10 -9.25 2.05
CA TYR A 19 9.84 -9.16 0.80
C TYR A 19 9.43 -10.30 -0.13
N LEU A 20 8.84 -9.94 -1.27
CA LEU A 20 8.53 -10.89 -2.33
C LEU A 20 9.82 -11.21 -3.09
N LYS A 21 10.16 -12.50 -3.12
CA LYS A 21 11.28 -13.00 -3.91
C LYS A 21 10.95 -12.91 -5.40
N THR A 22 11.90 -12.40 -6.17
CA THR A 22 11.83 -12.41 -7.63
C THR A 22 12.74 -13.51 -8.19
N HIS A 23 12.70 -13.75 -9.49
CA HIS A 23 13.67 -14.61 -10.18
C HIS A 23 15.02 -13.92 -10.45
N SER A 24 15.36 -12.89 -9.67
CA SER A 24 16.59 -12.08 -9.77
C SER A 24 17.25 -11.90 -8.41
N SER A 25 18.33 -11.11 -8.34
CA SER A 25 18.97 -10.70 -7.07
C SER A 25 18.13 -9.71 -6.25
N HIS A 26 17.11 -9.09 -6.85
CA HIS A 26 16.27 -8.10 -6.19
C HIS A 26 15.06 -8.73 -5.49
N GLN A 27 14.62 -8.10 -4.42
CA GLN A 27 13.39 -8.42 -3.69
C GLN A 27 12.50 -7.19 -3.65
N ILE A 28 11.18 -7.40 -3.66
CA ILE A 28 10.19 -6.31 -3.63
C ILE A 28 9.61 -6.23 -2.23
N TYR A 29 9.81 -5.11 -1.54
CA TYR A 29 9.13 -4.84 -0.29
C TYR A 29 7.63 -4.66 -0.52
N TYR A 30 6.79 -5.21 0.36
CA TYR A 30 5.34 -5.02 0.34
C TYR A 30 4.76 -4.94 1.74
N GLU A 31 3.58 -4.36 1.82
CA GLU A 31 2.74 -4.28 3.01
C GLU A 31 1.30 -4.65 2.65
N GLN A 32 0.59 -5.27 3.59
CA GLN A 32 -0.85 -5.47 3.52
C GLN A 32 -1.50 -4.68 4.66
N VAL A 33 -2.46 -3.82 4.31
CA VAL A 33 -3.07 -2.85 5.22
C VAL A 33 -4.59 -2.90 5.07
N GLY A 34 -5.32 -2.81 6.18
CA GLY A 34 -6.79 -2.84 6.21
C GLY A 34 -7.36 -4.20 6.63
N ASN A 35 -8.42 -4.66 5.97
CA ASN A 35 -9.13 -5.89 6.33
C ASN A 35 -8.63 -7.09 5.49
N PRO A 36 -8.02 -8.14 6.09
CA PRO A 36 -7.57 -9.34 5.37
C PRO A 36 -8.68 -10.11 4.64
N HIS A 37 -9.94 -9.88 5.01
CA HIS A 37 -11.12 -10.48 4.38
C HIS A 37 -11.93 -9.48 3.53
N GLY A 38 -11.37 -8.29 3.26
CA GLY A 38 -11.99 -7.26 2.44
C GLY A 38 -11.78 -7.44 0.94
N GLN A 39 -12.19 -6.43 0.17
CA GLN A 39 -11.90 -6.36 -1.26
C GLN A 39 -10.40 -6.14 -1.49
N ALA A 40 -9.77 -6.98 -2.30
CA ALA A 40 -8.36 -6.84 -2.65
C ALA A 40 -8.13 -5.60 -3.54
N VAL A 41 -7.12 -4.79 -3.18
CA VAL A 41 -6.69 -3.59 -3.91
C VAL A 41 -5.17 -3.54 -3.92
N ILE A 42 -4.57 -3.19 -5.06
CA ILE A 42 -3.12 -2.97 -5.19
C ILE A 42 -2.87 -1.48 -5.39
N PHE A 43 -2.00 -0.92 -4.55
CA PHE A 43 -1.48 0.43 -4.73
C PHE A 43 -0.11 0.36 -5.41
N LEU A 44 0.05 1.14 -6.49
CA LEU A 44 1.33 1.30 -7.20
C LEU A 44 1.75 2.77 -7.08
N HIS A 45 2.90 3.02 -6.48
CA HIS A 45 3.40 4.39 -6.34
C HIS A 45 3.79 5.00 -7.70
N GLY A 46 3.80 6.34 -7.74
CA GLY A 46 4.31 7.10 -8.89
C GLY A 46 5.83 7.26 -8.89
N GLY A 47 6.39 7.89 -9.92
CA GLY A 47 7.84 8.00 -10.12
C GLY A 47 8.28 7.29 -11.40
N PRO A 48 9.56 6.90 -11.50
CA PRO A 48 10.00 5.59 -11.02
C PRO A 48 11.07 5.67 -9.91
N GLY A 49 11.29 4.57 -9.18
CA GLY A 49 12.31 4.48 -8.13
C GLY A 49 11.94 5.17 -6.81
N SER A 50 10.67 5.57 -6.67
CA SER A 50 10.10 6.04 -5.40
C SER A 50 9.73 4.85 -4.50
N GLY A 51 9.40 5.13 -3.25
CA GLY A 51 8.84 4.17 -2.31
C GLY A 51 7.39 4.54 -1.96
N CYS A 52 6.66 3.60 -1.37
CA CYS A 52 5.50 3.93 -0.57
C CYS A 52 5.99 4.32 0.83
N ASN A 53 5.42 5.39 1.39
CA ASN A 53 5.51 5.73 2.80
C ASN A 53 4.13 5.49 3.41
#